data_AF-A0A1R1BGA9-F1
#
_entry.id   AF-A0A1R1BGA9-F1
#
_cell.length_a   1.000
_cell.length_b   1.000
_cell.length_c   1.000
_cell.angle_alpha   90.00
_cell.angle_beta   90.00
_cell.angle_gamma   90.00
#
_symmetry.space_group_name_H-M   'P 1'
#
loop_
_entity.id
_entity.type
_entity.pdbx_description
1 polymer ?
#
loop_
_entity_poly.entity_id
_entity_poly.type
_entity_poly.pdbx_seq_one_letter_code
_entity_poly.pdbx_strand_id
1 'polypeptide(L)'
;MKSYLFFAITLGVVNLAFMSLVLDTDSQTIEISMPGVFLLLLLFGVNVYVYSLWTAKRITRPLEHIADAIQRMEKGQYAERLNITAGYEFGVIQQHFNDMAETLGRTELENHRLQDSKQQMLADLSHDLMTPMTTIKGYAKALQLGMVDSEGKKERYLQLIYNKATLVTSMIDDIFNLSKLERADYPLSAEPGDMTELLREIADDYYDQFEDKATRQ
;
A
#
# COMPACT_ATOMS: atom_id res chain seq x y z
N MET A 1 -34.50 2.89 -13.27
CA MET A 1 -35.60 3.42 -14.10
C MET A 1 -36.93 2.67 -13.93
N LYS A 2 -36.97 1.33 -14.06
CA LYS A 2 -38.22 0.54 -13.97
C LYS A 2 -38.96 0.65 -12.62
N SER A 3 -38.24 0.76 -11.49
CA SER A 3 -38.88 0.87 -10.16
C SER A 3 -39.45 2.25 -9.84
N TYR A 4 -38.82 3.32 -10.31
CA TYR A 4 -39.38 4.68 -10.18
C TYR A 4 -40.64 4.84 -11.03
N LEU A 5 -40.67 4.22 -12.21
CA LEU A 5 -41.86 4.20 -13.07
C LEU A 5 -43.02 3.46 -12.40
N PHE A 6 -42.76 2.31 -11.79
CA PHE A 6 -43.77 1.56 -11.03
C PHE A 6 -44.28 2.36 -9.82
N PHE A 7 -43.38 3.01 -9.06
CA PHE A 7 -43.76 3.89 -7.96
C PHE A 7 -44.63 5.07 -8.41
N ALA A 8 -44.20 5.81 -9.43
CA ALA A 8 -44.94 6.94 -9.97
C ALA A 8 -46.32 6.54 -10.49
N ILE A 9 -46.44 5.36 -11.12
CA ILE A 9 -47.73 4.82 -11.56
C ILE A 9 -48.60 4.47 -10.36
N THR A 10 -48.07 3.75 -9.35
CA THR A 10 -48.87 3.38 -8.17
C THR A 10 -49.34 4.61 -7.37
N LEU A 11 -48.47 5.60 -7.20
CA LEU A 11 -48.79 6.85 -6.51
C LEU A 11 -49.79 7.69 -7.31
N GLY A 12 -49.64 7.72 -8.64
CA GLY A 12 -50.58 8.40 -9.55
C GLY A 12 -51.98 7.79 -9.51
N VAL A 13 -52.09 6.46 -9.49
CA VAL A 13 -53.37 5.75 -9.38
C VAL A 13 -54.04 6.01 -8.02
N VAL A 14 -53.28 5.99 -6.91
CA VAL A 14 -53.82 6.30 -5.58
C VAL A 14 -54.31 7.76 -5.50
N ASN A 15 -53.54 8.71 -6.05
CA ASN A 15 -53.96 10.11 -6.09
C ASN A 15 -55.20 10.34 -6.96
N LEU A 16 -55.30 9.69 -8.12
CA LEU A 16 -56.48 9.76 -8.98
C LEU A 16 -57.72 9.18 -8.31
N ALA A 17 -57.59 8.05 -7.60
CA ALA A 17 -58.67 7.44 -6.84
C ALA A 17 -59.13 8.35 -5.68
N PHE A 18 -58.18 8.96 -4.96
CA PHE A 18 -58.48 9.94 -3.92
C PHE A 18 -59.19 11.17 -4.48
N MET A 19 -58.72 11.72 -5.60
CA MET A 19 -59.33 12.88 -6.25
C MET A 19 -60.75 12.58 -6.74
N SER A 20 -60.99 11.39 -7.30
CA SER A 20 -62.33 10.94 -7.69
C SER A 20 -63.27 10.81 -6.49
N LEU A 21 -62.78 10.31 -5.35
CA LEU A 21 -63.56 10.19 -4.11
C LEU A 21 -63.94 11.57 -3.54
N VAL A 22 -63.01 12.52 -3.58
CA VAL A 22 -63.21 13.90 -3.09
C VAL A 22 -64.19 14.67 -3.99
N LEU A 23 -64.11 14.51 -5.32
CA LEU A 23 -64.97 15.21 -6.27
C LEU A 23 -66.44 14.75 -6.24
N ASP A 24 -66.70 13.52 -5.77
CA ASP A 24 -68.05 12.93 -5.71
C ASP A 24 -68.77 13.21 -4.37
N THR A 25 -68.16 13.97 -3.45
CA THR A 25 -68.68 14.19 -2.09
C THR A 25 -69.65 15.38 -2.02
N ASP A 26 -70.96 15.09 -2.03
CA ASP A 26 -72.03 16.05 -1.65
C ASP A 26 -72.33 16.00 -0.13
N SER A 27 -72.85 17.09 0.44
CA SER A 27 -72.96 17.36 1.89
C SER A 27 -73.79 16.36 2.73
N GLN A 28 -74.62 15.51 2.11
CA GLN A 28 -75.38 14.43 2.80
C GLN A 28 -74.69 13.05 2.75
N THR A 29 -73.56 12.92 2.05
CA THR A 29 -72.88 11.63 1.76
C THR A 29 -71.68 11.33 2.66
N ILE A 30 -71.44 12.17 3.67
CA ILE A 30 -70.23 12.16 4.53
C ILE A 30 -70.07 10.83 5.28
N GLU A 31 -71.16 10.18 5.72
CA GLU A 31 -71.10 8.89 6.43
C GLU A 31 -70.60 7.72 5.56
N ILE A 32 -70.88 7.74 4.24
CA ILE A 32 -70.46 6.68 3.31
C ILE A 32 -68.99 6.87 2.88
N SER A 33 -68.44 8.08 3.04
CA SER A 33 -67.07 8.43 2.63
C SER A 33 -65.98 7.97 3.62
N MET A 34 -66.30 7.89 4.93
CA MET A 34 -65.31 7.56 5.97
C MET A 34 -64.64 6.16 5.83
N PRO A 35 -65.37 5.07 5.51
CA PRO A 35 -64.75 3.76 5.25
C PRO A 35 -63.83 3.77 4.02
N GLY A 36 -64.15 4.56 2.99
CA GLY A 36 -63.34 4.70 1.79
C GLY A 36 -62.01 5.40 2.06
N VAL A 37 -62.04 6.47 2.86
CA VAL A 37 -60.81 7.15 3.32
C VAL A 37 -59.94 6.22 4.15
N PHE A 38 -60.53 5.42 5.06
CA PHE A 38 -59.78 4.45 5.86
C PHE A 38 -59.13 3.35 4.99
N LEU A 39 -59.85 2.85 3.99
CA LEU A 39 -59.32 1.87 3.02
C LEU A 39 -58.14 2.45 2.23
N LEU A 40 -58.24 3.71 1.77
CA LEU A 40 -57.15 4.39 1.07
C LEU A 40 -55.91 4.56 1.95
N LEU A 41 -56.08 4.96 3.20
CA LEU A 41 -54.97 5.08 4.16
C LEU A 41 -54.31 3.72 4.43
N LEU A 42 -55.10 2.65 4.53
CA LEU A 42 -54.60 1.29 4.71
C LEU A 42 -53.78 0.86 3.48
N LEU A 43 -54.32 1.04 2.27
CA LEU A 43 -53.62 0.71 1.02
C LEU A 43 -52.33 1.52 0.86
N PHE A 44 -52.36 2.80 1.22
CA PHE A 44 -51.17 3.65 1.23
C PHE A 44 -50.12 3.13 2.22
N GLY A 45 -50.52 2.78 3.45
CA GLY A 45 -49.62 2.21 4.45
C GLY A 45 -48.98 0.89 4.00
N VAL A 46 -49.78 -0.01 3.40
CA VAL A 46 -49.28 -1.27 2.81
C VAL A 46 -48.30 -0.99 1.68
N ASN A 47 -48.61 -0.03 0.82
CA ASN A 47 -47.74 0.36 -0.29
C ASN A 47 -46.39 0.88 0.21
N VAL A 48 -46.39 1.80 1.18
CA VAL A 48 -45.17 2.31 1.84
C VAL A 48 -44.37 1.18 2.48
N TYR A 49 -45.03 0.26 3.18
CA TYR A 49 -44.38 -0.89 3.81
C TYR A 49 -43.70 -1.81 2.78
N VAL A 50 -44.40 -2.16 1.69
CA VAL A 50 -43.84 -2.99 0.61
C VAL A 50 -42.66 -2.30 -0.07
N TYR A 51 -42.74 -0.99 -0.32
CA TYR A 51 -41.64 -0.23 -0.90
C TYR A 51 -40.43 -0.14 0.02
N SER A 52 -40.65 0.06 1.32
CA SER A 52 -39.58 0.07 2.31
C SER A 52 -38.81 -1.26 2.29
N LEU A 53 -39.52 -2.39 2.29
CA LEU A 53 -38.90 -3.72 2.21
C LEU A 53 -38.17 -3.97 0.88
N TRP A 54 -38.73 -3.51 -0.23
CA TRP A 54 -38.12 -3.65 -1.55
C TRP A 54 -36.81 -2.84 -1.67
N THR A 55 -36.85 -1.57 -1.25
CA THR A 55 -35.68 -0.66 -1.25
C THR A 55 -34.59 -1.20 -0.33
N ALA A 56 -34.95 -1.65 0.87
CA ALA A 56 -33.99 -2.23 1.80
C ALA A 56 -33.24 -3.43 1.18
N LYS A 57 -33.95 -4.32 0.48
CA LYS A 57 -33.34 -5.50 -0.16
C LYS A 57 -32.53 -5.18 -1.42
N ARG A 58 -32.94 -4.19 -2.22
CA ARG A 58 -32.32 -3.90 -3.52
C ARG A 58 -31.25 -2.82 -3.50
N ILE A 59 -31.22 -1.98 -2.46
CA ILE A 59 -30.33 -0.82 -2.38
C ILE A 59 -29.59 -0.80 -1.04
N THR A 60 -30.32 -0.74 0.08
CA THR A 60 -29.71 -0.52 1.40
C THR A 60 -28.77 -1.66 1.81
N ARG A 61 -29.22 -2.92 1.74
CA ARG A 61 -28.40 -4.07 2.15
C ARG A 61 -27.12 -4.24 1.30
N PRO A 62 -27.15 -4.14 -0.04
CA PRO A 62 -25.93 -4.13 -0.84
C PRO A 62 -24.94 -3.01 -0.46
N LEU A 63 -25.44 -1.81 -0.12
CA LEU A 63 -24.58 -0.71 0.33
C LEU A 63 -23.95 -0.97 1.70
N GLU A 64 -24.69 -1.54 2.65
CA GLU A 64 -24.15 -1.99 3.94
C GLU A 64 -23.03 -3.02 3.73
N HIS A 65 -23.23 -3.99 2.83
CA HIS A 65 -22.18 -4.98 2.52
C HIS A 65 -20.92 -4.35 1.90
N ILE A 66 -21.07 -3.34 1.05
CA ILE A 66 -19.93 -2.60 0.49
C ILE A 66 -19.19 -1.84 1.59
N ALA A 67 -19.93 -1.15 2.45
CA ALA A 67 -19.35 -0.41 3.56
C ALA A 67 -18.56 -1.33 4.51
N ASP A 68 -19.13 -2.48 4.85
CA ASP A 68 -18.46 -3.49 5.67
C ASP A 68 -17.19 -4.04 5.00
N ALA A 69 -17.23 -4.28 3.68
CA ALA A 69 -16.06 -4.74 2.93
C ALA A 69 -14.95 -3.69 2.89
N ILE A 70 -15.29 -2.41 2.74
CA ILE A 70 -14.34 -1.29 2.83
C ILE A 70 -13.70 -1.24 4.22
N GLN A 71 -14.48 -1.34 5.30
CA GLN A 71 -13.94 -1.35 6.66
C GLN A 71 -13.00 -2.53 6.93
N ARG A 72 -13.24 -3.69 6.30
CA ARG A 72 -12.33 -4.84 6.38
C ARG A 72 -11.06 -4.60 5.58
N MET A 73 -11.16 -3.99 4.40
CA MET A 73 -10.00 -3.59 3.59
C MET A 73 -9.12 -2.57 4.32
N GLU A 74 -9.70 -1.59 5.02
CA GLU A 74 -8.96 -0.64 5.87
C GLU A 74 -8.19 -1.32 7.00
N LYS A 75 -8.64 -2.50 7.45
CA LYS A 75 -7.95 -3.34 8.45
C LYS A 75 -6.91 -4.28 7.84
N GLY A 76 -6.58 -4.11 6.56
CA GLY A 76 -5.57 -4.92 5.85
C GLY A 76 -6.09 -6.25 5.30
N GLN A 77 -7.40 -6.49 5.28
CA GLN A 77 -7.99 -7.75 4.78
C GLN A 77 -8.15 -7.75 3.25
N TYR A 78 -7.06 -7.55 2.52
CA TYR A 78 -7.07 -7.38 1.05
C TYR A 78 -7.41 -8.65 0.25
N ALA A 79 -7.44 -9.83 0.89
CA ALA A 79 -7.77 -11.10 0.23
C ALA A 79 -9.28 -11.28 -0.02
N GLU A 80 -10.12 -10.55 0.72
CA GLU A 80 -11.56 -10.65 0.56
C GLU A 80 -12.01 -10.04 -0.78
N ARG A 81 -13.03 -10.64 -1.37
CA ARG A 81 -13.62 -10.18 -2.63
C ARG A 81 -15.08 -9.87 -2.40
N LEU A 82 -15.48 -8.70 -2.88
CA LEU A 82 -16.86 -8.29 -2.88
C LEU A 82 -17.61 -9.15 -3.90
N ASN A 83 -18.74 -9.71 -3.50
CA ASN A 83 -19.64 -10.47 -4.37
C ASN A 83 -21.09 -10.07 -4.09
N ILE A 84 -21.65 -9.26 -4.98
CA ILE A 84 -22.98 -8.68 -4.89
C ILE A 84 -23.78 -9.11 -6.11
N THR A 85 -24.82 -9.90 -5.89
CA THR A 85 -25.81 -10.21 -6.92
C THR A 85 -26.89 -9.13 -6.93
N ALA A 86 -26.62 -7.99 -7.58
CA ALA A 86 -27.56 -6.87 -7.70
C ALA A 86 -27.61 -6.29 -9.13
N GLY A 87 -28.11 -5.06 -9.28
CA GLY A 87 -28.18 -4.37 -10.58
C GLY A 87 -26.79 -4.16 -11.20
N TYR A 88 -26.76 -3.81 -12.49
CA TYR A 88 -25.53 -3.59 -13.26
C TYR A 88 -24.57 -2.62 -12.57
N GLU A 89 -25.11 -1.55 -11.97
CA GLU A 89 -24.36 -0.51 -11.27
C GLU A 89 -23.54 -1.07 -10.10
N PHE A 90 -24.06 -2.09 -9.40
CA PHE A 90 -23.33 -2.76 -8.31
C PHE A 90 -22.26 -3.72 -8.81
N GLY A 91 -22.45 -4.31 -10.01
CA GLY A 91 -21.42 -5.14 -10.65
C GLY A 91 -20.17 -4.32 -11.00
N VAL A 92 -20.36 -3.08 -11.45
CA VAL A 92 -19.24 -2.16 -11.72
C VAL A 92 -18.50 -1.80 -10.43
N ILE A 93 -19.22 -1.48 -9.35
CA ILE A 93 -18.61 -1.19 -8.04
C ILE A 93 -17.84 -2.42 -7.53
N GLN A 94 -18.43 -3.61 -7.66
CA GLN A 94 -17.78 -4.86 -7.29
C GLN A 94 -16.44 -5.06 -8.01
N GLN A 95 -16.42 -4.85 -9.33
CA GLN A 95 -15.20 -4.99 -10.12
C GLN A 95 -14.12 -4.02 -9.63
N HIS A 96 -14.44 -2.71 -9.54
CA HIS A 96 -13.48 -1.71 -9.10
C HIS A 96 -12.99 -1.92 -7.66
N PHE A 97 -13.87 -2.37 -6.75
CA PHE A 97 -13.47 -2.72 -5.40
C PHE A 97 -12.47 -3.89 -5.40
N ASN A 98 -12.73 -4.93 -6.18
CA ASN A 98 -11.86 -6.10 -6.24
C ASN A 98 -10.50 -5.78 -6.89
N ASP A 99 -10.47 -4.95 -7.94
CA ASP A 99 -9.23 -4.48 -8.57
C ASP A 99 -8.39 -3.66 -7.58
N MET A 100 -9.04 -2.80 -6.80
CA MET A 100 -8.39 -2.00 -5.76
C MET A 100 -7.85 -2.88 -4.63
N ALA A 101 -8.64 -3.84 -4.14
CA ALA A 101 -8.21 -4.78 -3.11
C ALA A 101 -7.02 -5.63 -3.57
N GLU A 102 -7.00 -6.07 -4.83
CA GLU A 102 -5.85 -6.77 -5.41
C GLU A 102 -4.61 -5.87 -5.49
N THR A 103 -4.77 -4.64 -5.97
CA THR A 103 -3.66 -3.69 -6.10
C THR A 103 -3.05 -3.38 -4.73
N LEU A 104 -3.88 -3.02 -3.76
CA LEU A 104 -3.44 -2.76 -2.39
C LEU A 104 -2.77 -3.98 -1.75
N GLY A 105 -3.34 -5.17 -1.92
CA GLY A 105 -2.73 -6.39 -1.40
C GLY A 105 -1.36 -6.70 -2.02
N ARG A 106 -1.16 -6.44 -3.31
CA ARG A 106 0.14 -6.58 -3.98
C ARG A 106 1.14 -5.56 -3.49
N THR A 107 0.74 -4.28 -3.39
CA THR A 107 1.59 -3.20 -2.89
C THR A 107 2.00 -3.45 -1.44
N GLU A 108 1.11 -3.93 -0.58
CA GLU A 108 1.44 -4.25 0.81
C GLU A 108 2.45 -5.39 0.90
N LEU A 109 2.27 -6.45 0.11
CA LEU A 109 3.23 -7.56 0.06
C LEU A 109 4.60 -7.10 -0.45
N GLU A 110 4.64 -6.23 -1.44
CA GLU A 110 5.87 -5.65 -1.96
C GLU A 110 6.57 -4.76 -0.92
N ASN A 111 5.81 -3.89 -0.24
CA ASN A 111 6.33 -3.07 0.86
C ASN A 111 6.92 -3.91 1.98
N HIS A 112 6.23 -4.98 2.40
CA HIS A 112 6.75 -5.90 3.40
C HIS A 112 8.05 -6.55 2.96
N ARG A 113 8.13 -7.05 1.72
CA ARG A 113 9.36 -7.64 1.17
C ARG A 113 10.51 -6.62 1.12
N LEU A 114 10.22 -5.39 0.72
CA LEU A 114 11.22 -4.32 0.70
C LEU A 114 11.71 -3.99 2.12
N GLN A 115 10.80 -3.93 3.09
CA GLN A 115 11.13 -3.70 4.48
C GLN A 115 12.00 -4.83 5.05
N ASP A 116 11.63 -6.08 4.79
CA ASP A 116 12.41 -7.26 5.23
C ASP A 116 13.80 -7.27 4.59
N SER A 117 13.88 -7.01 3.27
CA SER A 117 15.14 -6.92 2.55
C SER A 117 16.04 -5.82 3.11
N LYS A 118 15.47 -4.64 3.42
CA LYS A 118 16.20 -3.53 4.04
C LYS A 118 16.71 -3.92 5.42
N GLN A 119 15.88 -4.57 6.23
CA GLN A 119 16.26 -5.01 7.57
C GLN A 119 17.40 -6.04 7.51
N GLN A 120 17.34 -6.98 6.57
CA GLN A 120 18.38 -7.97 6.34
C GLN A 120 19.69 -7.30 5.89
N MET A 121 19.63 -6.41 4.91
CA MET A 121 20.80 -5.65 4.46
C MET A 121 21.47 -4.90 5.61
N LEU A 122 20.71 -4.22 6.48
CA LEU A 122 21.27 -3.52 7.64
C LEU A 122 21.91 -4.48 8.65
N ALA A 123 21.35 -5.66 8.84
CA ALA A 123 21.92 -6.69 9.72
C ALA A 123 23.25 -7.21 9.16
N ASP A 124 23.30 -7.50 7.86
CA ASP A 124 24.50 -7.99 7.18
C ASP A 124 25.62 -6.95 7.22
N LEU A 125 25.30 -5.68 6.91
CA LEU A 125 26.25 -4.57 7.02
C LEU A 125 26.79 -4.41 8.46
N SER A 126 25.92 -4.54 9.45
CA SER A 126 26.33 -4.44 10.86
C SER A 126 27.30 -5.56 11.24
N HIS A 127 27.05 -6.79 10.80
CA HIS A 127 27.94 -7.92 11.02
C HIS A 127 29.31 -7.70 10.38
N ASP A 128 29.32 -7.23 9.13
CA ASP A 128 30.54 -7.02 8.36
C ASP A 128 31.40 -5.88 8.93
N LEU A 129 30.79 -4.85 9.52
CA LEU A 129 31.50 -3.80 10.25
C LEU A 129 32.01 -4.27 11.63
N MET A 130 31.28 -5.17 12.30
CA MET A 130 31.65 -5.65 13.64
C MET A 130 32.95 -6.49 13.62
N THR A 131 33.20 -7.24 12.55
CA THR A 131 34.40 -8.06 12.37
C THR A 131 35.72 -7.24 12.41
N PRO A 132 35.93 -6.22 11.54
CA PRO A 132 37.11 -5.37 11.60
C PRO A 132 37.16 -4.54 12.88
N MET A 133 36.01 -4.14 13.45
CA MET A 133 35.97 -3.45 14.74
C MET A 133 36.45 -4.30 15.91
N THR A 134 36.08 -5.57 15.94
CA THR A 134 36.56 -6.50 16.97
C THR A 134 38.07 -6.70 16.85
N THR A 135 38.58 -6.78 15.61
CA THR A 135 40.01 -6.88 15.33
C THR A 135 40.77 -5.64 15.82
N ILE A 136 40.26 -4.44 15.52
CA ILE A 136 40.84 -3.17 15.98
C ILE A 136 40.88 -3.11 17.51
N LYS A 137 39.75 -3.41 18.17
CA LYS A 137 39.69 -3.42 19.63
C LYS A 137 40.65 -4.43 20.23
N GLY A 138 40.80 -5.61 19.62
CA GLY A 138 41.73 -6.64 20.05
C GLY A 138 43.19 -6.19 20.00
N TYR A 139 43.64 -5.64 18.86
CA TYR A 139 45.01 -5.13 18.72
C TYR A 139 45.27 -3.91 19.61
N ALA A 140 44.33 -2.96 19.68
CA ALA A 140 44.44 -1.80 20.55
C ALA A 140 44.52 -2.23 22.03
N LYS A 141 43.77 -3.26 22.44
CA LYS A 141 43.82 -3.80 23.80
C LYS A 141 45.15 -4.48 24.10
N ALA A 142 45.69 -5.26 23.17
CA ALA A 142 46.99 -5.91 23.32
C ALA A 142 48.13 -4.89 23.49
N LEU A 143 48.09 -3.81 22.70
CA LEU A 143 49.03 -2.69 22.83
C LEU A 143 48.87 -1.98 24.18
N GLN A 144 47.62 -1.66 24.57
CA GLN A 144 47.32 -0.98 25.83
C GLN A 144 47.80 -1.77 27.07
N LEU A 145 47.65 -3.10 27.04
CA LEU A 145 48.06 -3.98 28.14
C LEU A 145 49.55 -4.30 28.15
N GLY A 146 50.33 -3.77 27.21
CA GLY A 146 51.77 -4.07 27.10
C GLY A 146 52.08 -5.52 26.75
N MET A 147 51.14 -6.25 26.15
CA MET A 147 51.28 -7.68 25.80
C MET A 147 52.11 -7.91 24.52
N VAL A 148 52.73 -6.85 23.97
CA VAL A 148 53.46 -6.88 22.70
C VAL A 148 54.90 -6.47 22.96
N ASP A 149 55.79 -7.47 22.97
CA ASP A 149 57.15 -7.35 23.52
C ASP A 149 58.17 -6.64 22.62
N SER A 150 57.91 -6.52 21.32
CA SER A 150 58.87 -5.96 20.36
C SER A 150 58.31 -4.74 19.64
N GLU A 151 59.13 -3.70 19.48
CA GLU A 151 58.77 -2.49 18.73
C GLU A 151 58.27 -2.81 17.31
N GLY A 152 58.92 -3.73 16.58
CA GLY A 152 58.45 -4.14 15.25
C GLY A 152 57.04 -4.77 15.23
N LYS A 153 56.63 -5.49 16.29
CA LYS A 153 55.26 -6.01 16.43
C LYS A 153 54.28 -4.91 16.80
N LYS A 154 54.69 -3.93 17.62
CA LYS A 154 53.85 -2.78 17.97
C LYS A 154 53.51 -1.96 16.73
N GLU A 155 54.53 -1.65 15.92
CA GLU A 155 54.36 -0.94 14.64
C GLU A 155 53.41 -1.69 13.71
N ARG A 156 53.59 -3.01 13.58
CA ARG A 156 52.68 -3.85 12.79
C ARG A 156 51.24 -3.81 13.31
N TYR A 157 51.02 -3.83 14.62
CA TYR A 157 49.67 -3.76 15.19
C TYR A 157 49.02 -2.40 14.96
N LEU A 158 49.78 -1.31 15.07
CA LEU A 158 49.31 0.04 14.73
C LEU A 158 48.91 0.13 13.25
N GLN A 159 49.73 -0.43 12.35
CA GLN A 159 49.38 -0.49 10.93
C GLN A 159 48.13 -1.33 10.66
N LEU A 160 47.97 -2.47 11.33
CA LEU A 160 46.76 -3.30 11.22
C LEU A 160 45.51 -2.55 11.70
N ILE A 161 45.61 -1.83 12.81
CA ILE A 161 44.52 -0.97 13.31
C ILE A 161 44.16 0.08 12.27
N TYR A 162 45.15 0.81 11.75
CA TYR A 162 44.94 1.85 10.73
C TYR A 162 44.26 1.28 9.48
N ASN A 163 44.80 0.20 8.90
CA ASN A 163 44.26 -0.41 7.69
C ASN A 163 42.81 -0.90 7.89
N LYS A 164 42.49 -1.48 9.05
CA LYS A 164 41.12 -1.90 9.37
C LYS A 164 40.17 -0.72 9.58
N ALA A 165 40.67 0.41 10.09
CA ALA A 165 39.86 1.60 10.31
C ALA A 165 39.52 2.25 8.97
N THR A 166 40.50 2.36 8.06
CA THR A 166 40.30 2.80 6.68
C THR A 166 39.29 1.92 5.94
N LEU A 167 39.37 0.59 6.11
CA LEU A 167 38.40 -0.33 5.52
C LEU A 167 36.97 -0.06 6.03
N VAL A 168 36.79 0.12 7.34
CA VAL A 168 35.48 0.46 7.93
C VAL A 168 34.94 1.78 7.38
N THR A 169 35.79 2.80 7.25
CA THR A 169 35.38 4.07 6.64
C THR A 169 34.92 3.89 5.21
N SER A 170 35.67 3.15 4.38
CA SER A 170 35.28 2.86 2.99
C SER A 170 33.92 2.15 2.91
N MET A 171 33.69 1.15 3.77
CA MET A 171 32.39 0.45 3.82
C MET A 171 31.24 1.39 4.20
N ILE A 172 31.47 2.34 5.11
CA ILE A 172 30.45 3.36 5.47
C ILE A 172 30.17 4.29 4.30
N ASP A 173 31.21 4.71 3.57
CA ASP A 173 31.08 5.55 2.39
C ASP A 173 30.29 4.84 1.28
N ASP A 174 30.52 3.55 1.07
CA ASP A 174 29.78 2.73 0.11
C ASP A 174 28.28 2.67 0.45
N ILE A 175 27.94 2.47 1.74
CA ILE A 175 26.55 2.49 2.22
C ILE A 175 25.90 3.87 1.97
N PHE A 176 26.63 4.94 2.24
CA PHE A 176 26.13 6.29 2.03
C PHE A 176 25.91 6.62 0.55
N ASN A 177 26.81 6.18 -0.31
CA ASN A 177 26.67 6.33 -1.76
C ASN A 177 25.48 5.53 -2.29
N LEU A 178 25.29 4.30 -1.84
CA LEU A 178 24.11 3.50 -2.18
C LEU A 178 22.81 4.19 -1.74
N SER A 179 22.76 4.73 -0.52
CA SER A 179 21.59 5.48 -0.02
C SER A 179 21.29 6.75 -0.83
N LYS A 180 22.29 7.37 -1.47
CA LYS A 180 22.04 8.49 -2.40
C LYS A 180 21.40 8.02 -3.69
N LEU A 181 21.83 6.89 -4.24
CA LEU A 181 21.31 6.32 -5.48
C LEU A 181 19.87 5.82 -5.35
N GLU A 182 19.45 5.38 -4.16
CA GLU A 182 18.07 4.96 -3.90
C GLU A 182 17.05 6.11 -3.90
N ARG A 183 17.49 7.38 -3.93
CA ARG A 183 16.56 8.51 -3.97
C ARG A 183 16.00 8.67 -5.37
N ALA A 184 14.67 8.77 -5.46
CA ALA A 184 13.96 8.94 -6.74
C ALA A 184 14.36 10.21 -7.51
N ASP A 185 14.94 11.21 -6.82
CA ASP A 185 15.37 12.49 -7.36
C ASP A 185 16.90 12.59 -7.57
N TYR A 186 17.63 11.47 -7.53
CA TYR A 186 19.08 11.52 -7.75
C TYR A 186 19.39 12.03 -9.18
N PRO A 187 20.07 13.18 -9.34
CA PRO A 187 20.26 13.80 -10.64
C PRO A 187 21.33 13.04 -11.43
N LEU A 188 20.90 12.07 -12.24
CA LEU A 188 21.75 11.42 -13.24
C LEU A 188 21.94 12.39 -14.43
N SER A 189 23.08 13.06 -14.47
CA SER A 189 23.51 13.81 -15.66
C SER A 189 24.14 12.84 -16.65
N ALA A 190 23.37 12.41 -17.65
CA ALA A 190 23.91 11.65 -18.76
C ALA A 190 24.54 12.61 -19.76
N GLU A 191 25.86 12.53 -19.93
CA GLU A 191 26.61 13.33 -20.89
C GLU A 191 27.17 12.44 -22.00
N PRO A 192 27.22 12.91 -23.26
CA PRO A 192 27.87 12.18 -24.35
C PRO A 192 29.37 11.98 -24.02
N GLY A 193 29.83 10.72 -24.00
CA GLY A 193 31.23 10.37 -23.75
C GLY A 193 31.70 9.23 -24.64
N ASP A 194 33.01 9.14 -24.89
CA ASP A 194 33.62 8.04 -25.63
C ASP A 194 33.86 6.85 -24.70
N MET A 195 33.12 5.77 -24.91
CA MET A 195 33.31 4.52 -24.14
C MET A 195 34.70 3.92 -24.32
N THR A 196 35.35 4.15 -25.45
CA THR A 196 36.71 3.65 -25.72
C THR A 196 37.73 4.36 -24.83
N GLU A 197 37.56 5.66 -24.63
CA GLU A 197 38.42 6.48 -23.77
C GLU A 197 38.20 6.14 -22.29
N LEU A 198 36.94 6.02 -21.86
CA LEU A 198 36.60 5.58 -20.51
C LEU A 198 37.17 4.18 -20.20
N LEU A 199 37.02 3.22 -21.12
CA LEU A 199 37.57 1.88 -20.94
C LEU A 199 39.09 1.87 -20.91
N ARG A 200 39.76 2.75 -21.67
CA ARG A 200 41.21 2.88 -21.62
C ARG A 200 41.67 3.50 -20.30
N GLU A 201 41.01 4.54 -19.82
CA GLU A 201 41.28 5.17 -18.52
C GLU A 201 41.14 4.16 -17.37
N ILE A 202 40.05 3.38 -17.36
CA ILE A 202 39.87 2.29 -16.39
C ILE A 202 40.97 1.23 -16.56
N ALA A 203 41.31 0.84 -17.78
CA ALA A 203 42.34 -0.17 -18.01
C ALA A 203 43.71 0.28 -17.49
N ASP A 204 44.08 1.55 -17.70
CA ASP A 204 45.34 2.13 -17.24
C ASP A 204 45.37 2.24 -15.71
N ASP A 205 44.28 2.68 -15.06
CA ASP A 205 44.16 2.77 -13.59
C ASP A 205 44.33 1.40 -12.89
N TYR A 206 43.86 0.34 -13.53
CA TYR A 206 44.00 -1.02 -13.01
C TYR A 206 45.33 -1.68 -13.40
N TYR A 207 45.98 -1.27 -14.50
CA TYR A 207 47.24 -1.84 -14.98
C TYR A 207 48.35 -1.75 -13.92
N ASP A 208 48.47 -0.60 -13.26
CA ASP A 208 49.44 -0.35 -12.19
C ASP A 208 49.24 -1.28 -10.98
N GLN A 209 47.98 -1.64 -10.67
CA GLN A 209 47.68 -2.56 -9.56
C GLN A 209 48.02 -4.02 -9.87
N PHE A 210 48.11 -4.39 -11.15
CA PHE A 210 48.49 -5.73 -11.58
C PHE A 210 50.01 -5.93 -11.63
N GLU A 211 50.79 -4.91 -12.01
CA GLU A 211 52.28 -4.97 -11.95
C GLU A 211 52.79 -5.10 -10.51
N ASP A 212 52.19 -4.38 -9.56
CA ASP A 212 52.62 -4.38 -8.15
C ASP A 212 52.36 -5.72 -7.43
N LYS A 213 51.39 -6.51 -7.93
CA LYS A 213 51.12 -7.88 -7.46
C LYS A 213 51.98 -8.93 -8.17
N ALA A 214 52.33 -8.74 -9.44
CA ALA A 214 53.20 -9.66 -10.18
C ALA A 214 54.65 -9.64 -9.68
N THR A 215 55.10 -8.51 -9.13
CA THR A 215 56.49 -8.32 -8.65
C THR A 215 56.73 -8.82 -7.21
N ARG A 216 55.70 -9.35 -6.53
CA ARG A 216 55.78 -9.87 -5.14
C ARG A 216 55.72 -11.41 -5.03
N GLN A 217 55.87 -12.16 -6.12
CA GLN A 217 56.06 -13.62 -6.10
C GLN A 217 57.51 -14.02 -6.34
#